data_AF-A0A971FT48-F1
#
_entry.id   AF-A0A971FT48-F1
#
_cell.length_a   1.000
_cell.length_b   1.000
_cell.length_c   1.000
_cell.angle_alpha   90.00
_cell.angle_beta   90.00
_cell.angle_gamma   90.00
#
_symmetry.space_group_name_H-M   'P 1'
#
loop_
_entity.id
_entity.type
_entity.pdbx_description
1 polymer ?
#
loop_
_entity_poly.entity_id
_entity_poly.type
_entity_poly.pdbx_seq_one_letter_code
_entity_poly.pdbx_strand_id
1 'polypeptide(L)'
;MKHLLSILLLMCVQSATAQRLIPHESLHHLEELSLPERVEPLLTDGWYQDAPNNNMCPLDKDGNRCLVGCVATAMTQVMHYWQWPLQGTGSHEYTDEKGCGQTLSSNFSQHKYDWSQVLDFYREGEYSQQQANAIAQVSSDCGIAVNMRYGSVTSGAHTVYQPLALVRYFDYDPGAQIYFRDFYSLEEITLMLKQELAAGRPVLISGTNHTGAHAFVLDGYDEQDRFHLHLGNPNNVGDGWSSLQNMTPSQEEWYDADSPENGMSVLQIFVMGIVPSNHPEAKGVERYNFGFQYISAVREREDECPVYTREQVKVTVHDLSNMGWNTFNDSVALMLKRDNRIVCPLYVYDRTFLVEEIDDTTYNDTICFAIPPTVERGLYTIVPMYRDNAEDGGKEWREALTSPSIPNYLIAEVQDQQVTLSSDTLSTGYLTIEDIDFPDFMIHDTCPEYSITFKNHRAEMAGRFYLVLECMDGSGKTFILQAQGLSLQKDEVTTRRFHKTKLFLNRIGEQFRLRVRYLPCLYSDDGRAIEMELPREIIITVLSENEMEIASKEKTFNTQNSEFS
;
A
#
# COMPACT_ATOMS: atom_id res chain seq x y z
N MET A 1 -27.88 -37.58 14.05
CA MET A 1 -28.16 -37.08 12.68
C MET A 1 -27.96 -35.56 12.50
N LYS A 2 -27.34 -34.84 13.45
CA LYS A 2 -26.91 -33.43 13.32
C LYS A 2 -25.37 -33.25 13.18
N HIS A 3 -24.65 -34.33 12.87
CA HIS A 3 -23.18 -34.33 12.74
C HIS A 3 -22.68 -34.89 11.41
N LEU A 4 -23.57 -35.12 10.43
CA LEU A 4 -23.18 -35.56 9.09
C LEU A 4 -23.34 -34.49 8.00
N LEU A 5 -24.03 -33.37 8.25
CA LEU A 5 -24.13 -32.28 7.26
C LEU A 5 -22.88 -31.37 7.24
N SER A 6 -22.10 -31.31 8.32
CA SER A 6 -20.88 -30.51 8.41
C SER A 6 -19.71 -31.09 7.59
N ILE A 7 -19.78 -32.38 7.24
CA ILE A 7 -18.71 -33.10 6.53
C ILE A 7 -18.94 -33.11 5.01
N LEU A 8 -20.18 -32.97 4.54
CA LEU A 8 -20.47 -32.84 3.10
C LEU A 8 -20.18 -31.43 2.56
N LEU A 9 -20.20 -30.39 3.40
CA LEU A 9 -19.70 -29.07 3.02
C LEU A 9 -18.17 -29.06 2.81
N LEU A 10 -17.45 -29.98 3.47
CA LEU A 10 -15.98 -30.07 3.41
C LEU A 10 -15.45 -30.64 2.09
N MET A 11 -16.25 -31.41 1.34
CA MET A 11 -15.79 -32.11 0.13
C MET A 11 -16.13 -31.40 -1.19
N CYS A 12 -17.05 -30.42 -1.18
CA CYS A 12 -17.34 -29.61 -2.39
C CYS A 12 -16.56 -28.30 -2.48
N VAL A 13 -15.96 -27.82 -1.39
CA VAL A 13 -15.13 -26.59 -1.41
C VAL A 13 -13.67 -26.90 -1.77
N GLN A 14 -13.23 -28.16 -1.66
CA GLN A 14 -11.86 -28.58 -1.99
C GLN A 14 -11.53 -28.66 -3.49
N SER A 15 -12.48 -28.43 -4.39
CA SER A 15 -12.20 -28.35 -5.84
C SER A 15 -12.32 -26.94 -6.42
N ALA A 16 -12.46 -25.92 -5.57
CA ALA A 16 -12.41 -24.52 -5.98
C ALA A 16 -11.18 -23.85 -5.35
N THR A 17 -9.99 -24.35 -5.66
CA THR A 17 -8.89 -23.42 -5.92
C THR A 17 -9.33 -22.62 -7.14
N ALA A 18 -10.06 -21.53 -6.90
CA ALA A 18 -10.09 -20.44 -7.84
C ALA A 18 -8.63 -19.97 -7.92
N GLN A 19 -7.89 -20.52 -8.88
CA GLN A 19 -6.83 -19.73 -9.51
C GLN A 19 -7.48 -18.39 -9.79
N ARG A 20 -6.98 -17.32 -9.15
CA ARG A 20 -7.25 -15.97 -9.62
C ARG A 20 -6.99 -16.02 -11.12
N LEU A 21 -8.06 -15.97 -11.91
CA LEU A 21 -7.94 -15.57 -13.30
C LEU A 21 -7.60 -14.10 -13.20
N ILE A 22 -6.31 -13.83 -13.04
CA ILE A 22 -5.75 -12.49 -13.10
C ILE A 22 -6.21 -11.94 -14.45
N PRO A 23 -6.81 -10.75 -14.51
CA PRO A 23 -7.16 -10.10 -15.76
C PRO A 23 -5.88 -9.57 -16.41
N HIS A 24 -5.01 -10.49 -16.83
CA HIS A 24 -3.89 -10.27 -17.71
C HIS A 24 -3.67 -11.61 -18.41
N GLU A 25 -4.39 -11.85 -19.50
CA GLU A 25 -4.05 -12.93 -20.44
C GLU A 25 -2.63 -12.75 -21.03
N SER A 26 -1.99 -11.60 -20.81
CA SER A 26 -0.56 -11.41 -21.02
C SER A 26 0.35 -12.10 -19.98
N LEU A 27 -0.17 -12.53 -18.82
CA LEU A 27 0.60 -13.28 -17.81
C LEU A 27 0.55 -14.80 -18.03
N HIS A 28 -0.53 -15.35 -18.57
CA HIS A 28 -0.60 -16.79 -18.89
C HIS A 28 0.19 -17.19 -20.14
N HIS A 29 0.50 -16.24 -21.03
CA HIS A 29 1.44 -16.45 -22.14
C HIS A 29 2.89 -16.04 -21.82
N LEU A 30 3.15 -15.58 -20.60
CA LEU A 30 4.48 -15.50 -20.00
C LEU A 30 4.63 -16.62 -18.97
N GLU A 31 4.39 -17.87 -19.40
CA GLU A 31 5.13 -19.00 -18.85
C GLU A 31 6.62 -18.60 -18.91
N GLU A 32 7.26 -18.42 -17.74
CA GLU A 32 8.72 -18.43 -17.55
C GLU A 32 9.56 -18.10 -18.81
N LEU A 33 9.39 -16.90 -19.37
CA LEU A 33 10.55 -16.27 -19.98
C LEU A 33 11.48 -16.09 -18.79
N SER A 34 12.53 -16.91 -18.71
CA SER A 34 13.42 -16.98 -17.56
C SER A 34 13.90 -15.56 -17.27
N LEU A 35 13.26 -14.91 -16.29
CA LEU A 35 13.66 -13.60 -15.84
C LEU A 35 15.15 -13.71 -15.46
N PRO A 36 15.98 -12.72 -15.76
CA PRO A 36 17.36 -12.77 -15.31
C PRO A 36 17.37 -12.99 -13.80
N GLU A 37 18.33 -13.75 -13.28
CA GLU A 37 18.40 -13.99 -11.82
C GLU A 37 18.63 -12.68 -11.04
N ARG A 38 19.20 -11.67 -11.70
CA ARG A 38 19.50 -10.35 -11.16
C ARG A 38 19.44 -9.28 -12.23
N VAL A 39 18.99 -8.09 -11.84
CA VAL A 39 19.07 -6.83 -12.59
C VAL A 39 19.86 -5.84 -11.74
N GLU A 40 21.01 -5.38 -12.26
CA GLU A 40 21.80 -4.32 -11.65
C GLU A 40 21.01 -3.00 -11.58
N PRO A 41 21.33 -2.10 -10.62
CA PRO A 41 20.69 -0.79 -10.53
C PRO A 41 20.68 -0.06 -11.88
N LEU A 42 19.49 0.31 -12.34
CA LEU A 42 19.27 0.96 -13.63
C LEU A 42 19.60 2.46 -13.58
N LEU A 43 19.40 3.10 -12.43
CA LEU A 43 19.68 4.52 -12.24
C LEU A 43 21.14 4.72 -11.83
N THR A 44 21.75 5.79 -12.34
CA THR A 44 23.14 6.17 -12.04
C THR A 44 23.25 7.52 -11.34
N ASP A 45 22.15 8.28 -11.27
CA ASP A 45 22.12 9.59 -10.65
C ASP A 45 22.16 9.51 -9.12
N GLY A 46 22.44 10.64 -8.48
CA GLY A 46 22.50 10.76 -7.02
C GLY A 46 21.84 12.02 -6.52
N TRP A 47 20.64 12.27 -7.02
CA TRP A 47 19.89 13.50 -6.79
C TRP A 47 19.25 13.57 -5.42
N TYR A 48 18.96 14.79 -5.00
CA TYR A 48 18.43 15.11 -3.68
C TYR A 48 17.47 16.30 -3.75
N GLN A 49 16.92 16.70 -2.61
CA GLN A 49 15.77 17.62 -2.55
C GLN A 49 16.13 19.10 -2.35
N ASP A 50 17.36 19.43 -1.99
CA ASP A 50 17.89 20.78 -1.82
C ASP A 50 18.68 21.29 -3.05
N ALA A 51 19.51 22.32 -2.88
CA ALA A 51 20.11 23.06 -3.98
C ALA A 51 21.22 22.24 -4.64
N PRO A 52 21.29 22.14 -5.98
CA PRO A 52 20.62 23.04 -6.93
C PRO A 52 19.22 22.61 -7.40
N ASN A 53 18.79 21.40 -7.05
CA ASN A 53 17.55 20.79 -7.55
C ASN A 53 16.31 21.61 -7.15
N ASN A 54 16.34 22.27 -5.99
CA ASN A 54 15.23 23.12 -5.54
C ASN A 54 15.34 24.60 -5.93
N ASN A 55 16.31 25.01 -6.77
CA ASN A 55 16.55 26.44 -7.04
C ASN A 55 15.32 27.17 -7.61
N MET A 56 14.41 26.45 -8.27
CA MET A 56 13.16 26.95 -8.85
C MET A 56 11.90 26.56 -8.06
N CYS A 57 12.02 25.87 -6.92
CA CYS A 57 10.89 25.63 -6.01
C CYS A 57 10.44 26.95 -5.37
N PRO A 58 9.20 27.09 -4.87
CA PRO A 58 8.76 28.33 -4.23
C PRO A 58 9.52 28.64 -2.94
N LEU A 59 9.34 29.86 -2.43
CA LEU A 59 9.70 30.19 -1.05
C LEU A 59 8.52 29.88 -0.13
N ASP A 60 8.80 29.45 1.10
CA ASP A 60 7.78 29.33 2.13
C ASP A 60 7.35 30.72 2.66
N LYS A 61 6.45 30.70 3.65
CA LYS A 61 5.91 31.93 4.28
C LYS A 61 6.96 32.74 5.03
N ASP A 62 8.08 32.12 5.40
CA ASP A 62 9.20 32.75 6.11
C ASP A 62 10.31 33.19 5.14
N GLY A 63 10.14 32.98 3.83
CA GLY A 63 11.08 33.36 2.80
C GLY A 63 12.20 32.34 2.54
N ASN A 64 12.11 31.12 3.08
CA ASN A 64 13.09 30.06 2.87
C ASN A 64 12.74 29.24 1.62
N ARG A 65 13.76 28.75 0.90
CA ARG A 65 13.53 27.91 -0.28
C ARG A 65 12.92 26.57 0.14
N CYS A 66 11.80 26.20 -0.47
CA CYS A 66 11.17 24.90 -0.27
C CYS A 66 12.02 23.77 -0.86
N LEU A 67 11.89 22.57 -0.32
CA LEU A 67 12.48 21.36 -0.89
C LEU A 67 11.72 20.92 -2.15
N VAL A 68 12.36 20.11 -3.01
CA VAL A 68 11.70 19.51 -4.18
C VAL A 68 10.55 18.58 -3.75
N GLY A 69 10.76 17.79 -2.69
CA GLY A 69 9.85 16.73 -2.26
C GLY A 69 10.24 15.36 -2.85
N CYS A 70 10.11 14.30 -2.06
CA CYS A 70 10.54 12.95 -2.45
C CYS A 70 9.80 12.40 -3.67
N VAL A 71 8.48 12.65 -3.78
CA VAL A 71 7.65 12.23 -4.92
C VAL A 71 8.13 12.86 -6.23
N ALA A 72 8.43 14.16 -6.22
CA ALA A 72 8.93 14.86 -7.39
C ALA A 72 10.37 14.47 -7.70
N THR A 73 11.20 14.23 -6.68
CA THR A 73 12.58 13.76 -6.85
C THR A 73 12.59 12.40 -7.56
N ALA A 74 11.90 11.40 -7.03
CA ALA A 74 11.81 10.07 -7.64
C ALA A 74 11.29 10.13 -9.09
N MET A 75 10.24 10.93 -9.35
CA MET A 75 9.73 11.16 -10.70
C MET A 75 10.77 11.78 -11.64
N THR A 76 11.52 12.78 -11.15
CA THR A 76 12.58 13.46 -11.92
C THR A 76 13.71 12.48 -12.27
N GLN A 77 14.10 11.60 -11.35
CA GLN A 77 15.13 10.57 -11.58
C GLN A 77 14.72 9.57 -12.66
N VAL A 78 13.47 9.09 -12.62
CA VAL A 78 12.94 8.21 -13.68
C VAL A 78 12.86 8.95 -15.03
N MET A 79 12.52 10.24 -15.04
CA MET A 79 12.53 11.04 -16.27
C MET A 79 13.94 11.23 -16.84
N HIS A 80 14.94 11.37 -15.98
CA HIS A 80 16.35 11.45 -16.35
C HIS A 80 16.87 10.15 -16.94
N TYR A 81 16.54 9.01 -16.33
CA TYR A 81 16.86 7.69 -16.87
C TYR A 81 16.41 7.54 -18.33
N TRP A 82 15.18 7.97 -18.62
CA TRP A 82 14.63 7.94 -19.97
C TRP A 82 15.10 9.08 -20.87
N GLN A 83 15.68 10.14 -20.29
CA GLN A 83 15.97 11.42 -20.95
C GLN A 83 14.74 11.93 -21.73
N TRP A 84 13.58 11.90 -21.07
CA TRP A 84 12.29 12.18 -21.67
C TRP A 84 11.38 12.98 -20.73
N PRO A 85 10.55 13.91 -21.24
CA PRO A 85 10.37 14.29 -22.64
C PRO A 85 11.39 15.32 -23.11
N LEU A 86 11.44 15.60 -24.42
CA LEU A 86 12.20 16.75 -24.93
C LEU A 86 11.46 18.07 -24.73
N GLN A 87 10.13 18.02 -24.61
CA GLN A 87 9.26 19.15 -24.37
C GLN A 87 8.00 18.67 -23.65
N GLY A 88 7.56 19.38 -22.62
CA GLY A 88 6.33 19.05 -21.91
C GLY A 88 5.06 19.39 -22.70
N THR A 89 3.91 19.06 -22.13
CA THR A 89 2.58 19.32 -22.73
C THR A 89 1.63 19.93 -21.72
N GLY A 90 0.72 20.79 -22.19
CA GLY A 90 -0.28 21.43 -21.34
C GLY A 90 0.31 22.34 -20.27
N SER A 91 -0.48 22.55 -19.21
CA SER A 91 -0.17 23.39 -18.06
C SER A 91 -0.95 22.92 -16.85
N HIS A 92 -0.45 23.20 -15.65
CA HIS A 92 -1.14 22.92 -14.39
C HIS A 92 -1.02 24.10 -13.44
N GLU A 93 -2.07 24.36 -12.67
CA GLU A 93 -2.14 25.42 -11.66
C GLU A 93 -2.94 24.93 -10.45
N TYR A 94 -2.44 25.22 -9.25
CA TYR A 94 -3.14 24.94 -7.99
C TYR A 94 -2.68 25.92 -6.90
N THR A 95 -3.47 26.03 -5.82
CA THR A 95 -3.12 26.83 -4.65
C THR A 95 -2.63 25.92 -3.53
N ASP A 96 -1.38 26.08 -3.11
CA ASP A 96 -0.76 25.33 -2.01
C ASP A 96 -1.11 25.96 -0.65
N GLU A 97 -2.38 25.93 -0.27
CA GLU A 97 -2.87 26.56 0.96
C GLU A 97 -2.21 25.99 2.23
N LYS A 98 -1.98 24.66 2.23
CA LYS A 98 -1.45 23.90 3.37
C LYS A 98 0.08 23.92 3.43
N GLY A 99 0.79 24.26 2.36
CA GLY A 99 2.24 24.43 2.31
C GLY A 99 2.65 25.89 2.28
N CYS A 100 3.25 26.32 1.17
CA CYS A 100 3.87 27.64 1.02
C CYS A 100 2.85 28.79 0.97
N GLY A 101 1.55 28.51 0.77
CA GLY A 101 0.47 29.49 0.74
C GLY A 101 0.37 30.28 -0.57
N GLN A 102 1.03 29.81 -1.64
CA GLN A 102 1.07 30.47 -2.94
C GLN A 102 0.23 29.71 -3.97
N THR A 103 -0.29 30.43 -4.98
CA THR A 103 -0.77 29.80 -6.22
C THR A 103 0.44 29.51 -7.10
N LEU A 104 0.62 28.24 -7.44
CA LEU A 104 1.74 27.72 -8.22
C LEU A 104 1.21 27.29 -9.59
N SER A 105 1.95 27.60 -10.64
CA SER A 105 1.53 27.39 -12.02
C SER A 105 2.74 27.11 -12.89
N SER A 106 2.64 26.12 -13.76
CA SER A 106 3.65 25.85 -14.80
C SER A 106 2.96 25.53 -16.13
N ASN A 107 3.50 26.09 -17.21
CA ASN A 107 3.09 25.78 -18.57
C ASN A 107 4.15 24.91 -19.23
N PHE A 108 4.05 23.60 -18.98
CA PHE A 108 4.99 22.59 -19.45
C PHE A 108 5.16 22.61 -20.98
N SER A 109 4.13 23.01 -21.74
CA SER A 109 4.22 23.17 -23.20
C SER A 109 5.27 24.20 -23.66
N GLN A 110 5.71 25.10 -22.78
CA GLN A 110 6.76 26.09 -23.07
C GLN A 110 8.15 25.64 -22.60
N HIS A 111 8.25 24.51 -21.90
CA HIS A 111 9.50 24.04 -21.31
C HIS A 111 10.13 22.98 -22.19
N LYS A 112 11.42 23.18 -22.50
CA LYS A 112 12.25 22.22 -23.22
C LYS A 112 13.29 21.66 -22.27
N TYR A 113 13.41 20.34 -22.22
CA TYR A 113 14.33 19.67 -21.32
C TYR A 113 15.56 19.24 -22.10
N ASP A 114 16.66 19.96 -21.90
CA ASP A 114 17.97 19.58 -22.43
C ASP A 114 18.66 18.63 -21.45
N TRP A 115 18.36 17.34 -21.59
CA TRP A 115 18.92 16.30 -20.73
C TRP A 115 20.45 16.23 -20.77
N SER A 116 21.11 16.77 -21.80
CA SER A 116 22.57 16.88 -21.83
C SER A 116 23.13 17.87 -20.80
N GLN A 117 22.30 18.77 -20.28
CA GLN A 117 22.62 19.71 -19.21
C GLN A 117 22.20 19.20 -17.83
N VAL A 118 21.62 18.01 -17.76
CA VAL A 118 21.13 17.42 -16.52
C VAL A 118 22.11 16.31 -16.10
N LEU A 119 22.91 16.60 -15.08
CA LEU A 119 24.02 15.75 -14.63
C LEU A 119 23.57 14.66 -13.67
N ASP A 120 24.24 13.51 -13.66
CA ASP A 120 24.00 12.43 -12.68
C ASP A 120 24.29 12.92 -11.24
N PHE A 121 25.31 13.76 -11.05
CA PHE A 121 25.71 14.26 -9.74
C PHE A 121 25.92 15.78 -9.75
N TYR A 122 25.41 16.44 -8.71
CA TYR A 122 25.58 17.87 -8.48
C TYR A 122 26.41 18.10 -7.23
N ARG A 123 27.72 18.31 -7.42
CA ARG A 123 28.65 18.70 -6.35
C ARG A 123 28.93 20.20 -6.42
N GLU A 124 28.91 20.86 -5.28
CA GLU A 124 29.13 22.30 -5.21
C GLU A 124 30.46 22.69 -5.88
N GLY A 125 30.40 23.63 -6.83
CA GLY A 125 31.55 24.07 -7.62
C GLY A 125 31.90 23.20 -8.84
N GLU A 126 31.23 22.06 -9.04
CA GLU A 126 31.47 21.15 -10.18
C GLU A 126 30.42 21.26 -11.30
N TYR A 127 29.42 22.13 -11.16
CA TYR A 127 28.38 22.37 -12.17
C TYR A 127 28.26 23.86 -12.53
N SER A 128 27.81 24.12 -13.76
CA SER A 128 27.50 25.46 -14.25
C SER A 128 26.10 25.92 -13.85
N GLN A 129 25.84 27.23 -13.92
CA GLN A 129 24.49 27.76 -13.70
C GLN A 129 23.47 27.21 -14.69
N GLN A 130 23.88 26.90 -15.92
CA GLN A 130 23.00 26.28 -16.91
C GLN A 130 22.56 24.88 -16.46
N GLN A 131 23.49 24.07 -15.97
CA GLN A 131 23.19 22.73 -15.46
C GLN A 131 22.36 22.78 -14.18
N ALA A 132 22.61 23.75 -13.30
CA ALA A 132 21.79 23.99 -12.11
C ALA A 132 20.35 24.38 -12.47
N ASN A 133 20.18 25.24 -13.47
CA ASN A 133 18.86 25.64 -13.95
C ASN A 133 18.12 24.48 -14.63
N ALA A 134 18.84 23.62 -15.36
CA ALA A 134 18.24 22.48 -16.06
C ALA A 134 17.61 21.49 -15.07
N ILE A 135 18.34 21.06 -14.04
CA ILE A 135 17.76 20.17 -13.01
C ILE A 135 16.65 20.86 -12.23
N ALA A 136 16.85 22.12 -11.84
CA ALA A 136 15.85 22.85 -11.07
C ALA A 136 14.53 23.04 -11.82
N GLN A 137 14.57 23.20 -13.14
CA GLN A 137 13.39 23.31 -13.98
C GLN A 137 12.61 22.00 -14.00
N VAL A 138 13.27 20.87 -14.25
CA VAL A 138 12.61 19.55 -14.25
C VAL A 138 12.02 19.26 -12.86
N SER A 139 12.80 19.45 -11.79
CA SER A 139 12.36 19.21 -10.41
C SER A 139 11.16 20.08 -10.01
N SER A 140 11.15 21.36 -10.39
CA SER A 140 10.03 22.26 -10.11
C SER A 140 8.78 21.88 -10.91
N ASP A 141 8.93 21.54 -12.20
CA ASP A 141 7.82 21.10 -13.04
C ASP A 141 7.20 19.80 -12.52
N CYS A 142 8.02 18.82 -12.14
CA CYS A 142 7.56 17.57 -11.52
C CYS A 142 6.76 17.86 -10.23
N GLY A 143 7.26 18.73 -9.36
CA GLY A 143 6.56 19.09 -8.11
C GLY A 143 5.23 19.80 -8.35
N ILE A 144 5.19 20.77 -9.28
CA ILE A 144 3.93 21.44 -9.64
C ILE A 144 2.94 20.42 -10.24
N ALA A 145 3.40 19.52 -11.11
CA ALA A 145 2.56 18.54 -11.79
C ALA A 145 1.86 17.54 -10.84
N VAL A 146 2.42 17.31 -9.64
CA VAL A 146 1.88 16.38 -8.64
C VAL A 146 1.20 17.06 -7.44
N ASN A 147 0.80 18.32 -7.58
CA ASN A 147 0.18 19.11 -6.49
C ASN A 147 1.02 19.15 -5.20
N MET A 148 2.34 19.36 -5.35
CA MET A 148 3.25 19.36 -4.21
C MET A 148 2.84 20.36 -3.13
N ARG A 149 2.74 19.88 -1.89
CA ARG A 149 2.65 20.74 -0.71
C ARG A 149 4.07 21.16 -0.34
N TYR A 150 4.46 22.37 -0.69
CA TYR A 150 5.83 22.86 -0.53
C TYR A 150 6.11 23.38 0.88
N GLY A 151 7.26 23.02 1.40
CA GLY A 151 7.84 23.54 2.63
C GLY A 151 9.36 23.44 2.63
N SER A 152 10.02 24.33 3.38
CA SER A 152 11.48 24.39 3.52
C SER A 152 12.06 23.26 4.38
N VAL A 153 11.25 22.67 5.26
CA VAL A 153 11.63 21.52 6.10
C VAL A 153 11.22 20.20 5.45
N THR A 154 10.03 20.17 4.84
CA THR A 154 9.50 19.00 4.15
C THR A 154 8.56 19.46 3.06
N SER A 155 8.58 18.76 1.92
CA SER A 155 7.60 18.90 0.86
C SER A 155 7.02 17.53 0.54
N GLY A 156 5.71 17.45 0.35
CA GLY A 156 5.00 16.18 0.17
C GLY A 156 3.89 16.24 -0.85
N ALA A 157 3.70 15.13 -1.57
CA ALA A 157 2.61 14.91 -2.52
C ALA A 157 2.13 13.46 -2.39
N HIS A 158 0.99 13.13 -3.00
CA HIS A 158 0.55 11.74 -3.09
C HIS A 158 1.10 11.09 -4.38
N THR A 159 1.70 9.91 -4.24
CA THR A 159 2.28 9.09 -5.33
C THR A 159 1.28 8.83 -6.45
N VAL A 160 -0.01 8.77 -6.13
CA VAL A 160 -1.11 8.55 -7.09
C VAL A 160 -1.19 9.63 -8.17
N TYR A 161 -0.60 10.82 -7.96
CA TYR A 161 -0.53 11.87 -8.97
C TYR A 161 0.57 11.66 -10.01
N GLN A 162 1.59 10.84 -9.73
CA GLN A 162 2.74 10.65 -10.63
C GLN A 162 2.37 10.11 -12.01
N PRO A 163 1.58 9.01 -12.17
CA PRO A 163 1.26 8.51 -13.51
C PRO A 163 0.39 9.48 -14.31
N LEU A 164 -0.59 10.14 -13.66
CA LEU A 164 -1.38 11.19 -14.31
C LEU A 164 -0.46 12.31 -14.81
N ALA A 165 0.49 12.76 -14.00
CA ALA A 165 1.43 13.81 -14.37
C ALA A 165 2.33 13.39 -15.54
N LEU A 166 2.94 12.20 -15.45
CA LEU A 166 3.78 11.60 -16.49
C LEU A 166 3.05 11.56 -17.85
N VAL A 167 1.82 11.05 -17.86
CA VAL A 167 1.04 10.89 -19.10
C VAL A 167 0.53 12.23 -19.63
N ARG A 168 -0.05 13.08 -18.76
CA ARG A 168 -0.73 14.31 -19.19
C ARG A 168 0.22 15.44 -19.57
N TYR A 169 1.35 15.54 -18.86
CA TYR A 169 2.25 16.69 -18.96
C TYR A 169 3.63 16.35 -19.53
N PHE A 170 4.03 15.07 -19.52
CA PHE A 170 5.39 14.67 -19.86
C PHE A 170 5.47 13.59 -20.97
N ASP A 171 4.38 13.37 -21.70
CA ASP A 171 4.33 12.49 -22.89
C ASP A 171 4.83 11.06 -22.63
N TYR A 172 4.47 10.49 -21.47
CA TYR A 172 4.68 9.07 -21.17
C TYR A 172 3.50 8.20 -21.64
N ASP A 173 3.75 6.91 -21.79
CA ASP A 173 2.75 5.93 -22.22
C ASP A 173 1.54 5.88 -21.26
N PRO A 174 0.30 5.97 -21.75
CA PRO A 174 -0.91 5.83 -20.92
C PRO A 174 -1.08 4.42 -20.32
N GLY A 175 -0.21 3.47 -20.68
CA GLY A 175 -0.11 2.16 -20.05
C GLY A 175 0.53 2.17 -18.65
N ALA A 176 1.08 3.30 -18.18
CA ALA A 176 1.55 3.44 -16.80
C ALA A 176 0.38 3.29 -15.81
N GLN A 177 0.58 2.59 -14.68
CA GLN A 177 -0.51 2.22 -13.76
C GLN A 177 -0.11 2.26 -12.28
N ILE A 178 -1.12 2.45 -11.42
CA ILE A 178 -0.97 2.47 -9.95
C ILE A 178 -1.33 1.10 -9.38
N TYR A 179 -0.47 0.57 -8.51
CA TYR A 179 -0.70 -0.67 -7.78
C TYR A 179 -0.57 -0.44 -6.28
N PHE A 180 -1.55 -0.91 -5.51
CA PHE A 180 -1.56 -0.83 -4.06
C PHE A 180 -1.17 -2.19 -3.49
N ARG A 181 -0.12 -2.24 -2.65
CA ARG A 181 0.43 -3.50 -2.11
C ARG A 181 -0.62 -4.39 -1.47
N ASP A 182 -1.60 -3.81 -0.79
CA ASP A 182 -2.62 -4.53 -0.03
C ASP A 182 -3.57 -5.37 -0.91
N PHE A 183 -3.59 -5.16 -2.23
CA PHE A 183 -4.47 -5.88 -3.18
C PHE A 183 -3.80 -7.09 -3.86
N TYR A 184 -2.51 -7.31 -3.59
CA TYR A 184 -1.70 -8.35 -4.23
C TYR A 184 -1.05 -9.25 -3.19
N SER A 185 -0.93 -10.54 -3.50
CA SER A 185 -0.07 -11.46 -2.75
C SER A 185 1.39 -11.00 -2.85
N LEU A 186 2.24 -11.50 -1.94
CA LEU A 186 3.67 -11.19 -2.03
C LEU A 186 4.26 -11.72 -3.35
N GLU A 187 3.82 -12.90 -3.79
CA GLU A 187 4.29 -13.54 -5.02
C GLU A 187 3.89 -12.72 -6.26
N GLU A 188 2.61 -12.33 -6.38
CA GLU A 188 2.12 -11.55 -7.53
C GLU A 188 2.88 -10.23 -7.66
N ILE A 189 2.98 -9.44 -6.59
CA ILE A 189 3.62 -8.13 -6.66
C ILE A 189 5.14 -8.25 -6.91
N THR A 190 5.79 -9.27 -6.33
CA THR A 190 7.22 -9.52 -6.55
C THR A 190 7.47 -9.87 -8.01
N LEU A 191 6.65 -10.75 -8.60
CA LEU A 191 6.76 -11.11 -10.01
C LEU A 191 6.54 -9.89 -10.92
N MET A 192 5.52 -9.07 -10.65
CA MET A 192 5.24 -7.85 -11.41
C MET A 192 6.43 -6.88 -11.37
N LEU A 193 6.99 -6.63 -10.18
CA LEU A 193 8.17 -5.76 -10.03
C LEU A 193 9.38 -6.31 -10.79
N LYS A 194 9.66 -7.62 -10.70
CA LYS A 194 10.76 -8.25 -11.43
C LYS A 194 10.56 -8.17 -12.95
N GLN A 195 9.33 -8.28 -13.44
CA GLN A 195 9.02 -8.13 -14.87
C GLN A 195 9.26 -6.70 -15.37
N GLU A 196 8.92 -5.68 -14.58
CA GLU A 196 9.23 -4.27 -14.92
C GLU A 196 10.74 -4.05 -15.00
N LEU A 197 11.46 -4.46 -13.96
CA LEU A 197 12.90 -4.26 -13.86
C LEU A 197 13.69 -5.07 -14.90
N ALA A 198 13.27 -6.30 -15.18
CA ALA A 198 13.86 -7.13 -16.24
C ALA A 198 13.66 -6.53 -17.64
N ALA A 199 12.60 -5.74 -17.82
CA ALA A 199 12.35 -4.99 -19.04
C ALA A 199 13.02 -3.60 -19.05
N GLY A 200 13.88 -3.30 -18.07
CA GLY A 200 14.57 -2.02 -17.97
C GLY A 200 13.65 -0.85 -17.62
N ARG A 201 12.55 -1.10 -16.90
CA ARG A 201 11.60 -0.07 -16.47
C ARG A 201 11.73 0.18 -14.97
N PRO A 202 12.33 1.30 -14.53
CA PRO A 202 12.34 1.67 -13.12
C PRO A 202 10.91 1.90 -12.59
N VAL A 203 10.68 1.52 -11.34
CA VAL A 203 9.37 1.59 -10.69
C VAL A 203 9.38 2.70 -9.65
N LEU A 204 8.46 3.66 -9.75
CA LEU A 204 8.25 4.62 -8.68
C LEU A 204 7.51 3.93 -7.54
N ILE A 205 7.94 4.15 -6.31
CA ILE A 205 7.33 3.56 -5.13
C ILE A 205 7.23 4.58 -4.01
N SER A 206 6.19 4.46 -3.21
CA SER A 206 6.15 5.08 -1.89
C SER A 206 5.72 4.08 -0.84
N GLY A 207 6.15 4.31 0.41
CA GLY A 207 5.65 3.60 1.56
C GLY A 207 5.69 4.47 2.80
N THR A 208 5.15 3.94 3.88
CA THR A 208 5.04 4.59 5.18
C THR A 208 5.62 3.72 6.28
N ASN A 209 6.00 4.37 7.37
CA ASN A 209 6.23 3.75 8.66
C ASN A 209 5.43 4.53 9.74
N HIS A 210 5.62 4.20 11.02
CA HIS A 210 4.89 4.88 12.10
C HIS A 210 5.25 6.37 12.29
N THR A 211 6.34 6.85 11.66
CA THR A 211 6.85 8.23 11.82
C THR A 211 6.72 9.11 10.58
N GLY A 212 6.51 8.52 9.40
CA GLY A 212 6.54 9.27 8.14
C GLY A 212 6.29 8.43 6.91
N ALA A 213 6.35 9.11 5.77
CA ALA A 213 6.20 8.54 4.43
C ALA A 213 7.38 8.97 3.56
N HIS A 214 7.79 8.12 2.62
CA HIS A 214 8.82 8.44 1.65
C HIS A 214 8.48 7.86 0.28
N ALA A 215 8.96 8.52 -0.77
CA ALA A 215 8.87 8.06 -2.14
C ALA A 215 10.27 7.95 -2.75
N PHE A 216 10.51 6.88 -3.49
CA PHE A 216 11.82 6.49 -4.03
C PHE A 216 11.62 5.64 -5.29
N VAL A 217 12.72 5.15 -5.87
CA VAL A 217 12.69 4.32 -7.09
C VAL A 217 13.17 2.92 -6.75
N LEU A 218 12.48 1.90 -7.27
CA LEU A 218 13.06 0.56 -7.41
C LEU A 218 13.65 0.44 -8.80
N ASP A 219 14.91 0.07 -8.89
CA ASP A 219 15.67 0.08 -10.14
C ASP A 219 16.56 -1.16 -10.30
N GLY A 220 16.36 -2.22 -9.52
CA GLY A 220 17.03 -3.52 -9.70
C GLY A 220 16.46 -4.59 -8.77
N TYR A 221 16.79 -5.86 -9.03
CA TYR A 221 16.54 -6.96 -8.09
C TYR A 221 17.69 -7.98 -8.10
N ASP A 222 17.93 -8.70 -7.01
CA ASP A 222 18.99 -9.71 -6.91
C ASP A 222 18.46 -11.16 -6.84
N GLU A 223 19.37 -12.13 -6.72
CA GLU A 223 19.02 -13.56 -6.74
C GLU A 223 18.30 -14.02 -5.44
N GLN A 224 18.11 -13.11 -4.47
CA GLN A 224 17.38 -13.35 -3.22
C GLN A 224 16.03 -12.61 -3.17
N ASP A 225 15.53 -12.13 -4.33
CA ASP A 225 14.30 -11.34 -4.44
C ASP A 225 14.33 -10.05 -3.58
N ARG A 226 15.52 -9.50 -3.35
CA ARG A 226 15.66 -8.15 -2.80
C ARG A 226 15.68 -7.15 -3.95
N PHE A 227 15.03 -6.01 -3.74
CA PHE A 227 14.99 -4.91 -4.70
C PHE A 227 16.04 -3.86 -4.33
N HIS A 228 16.67 -3.25 -5.33
CA HIS A 228 17.51 -2.08 -5.10
C HIS A 228 16.61 -0.86 -4.89
N LEU A 229 16.86 -0.14 -3.80
CA LEU A 229 16.13 1.07 -3.42
C LEU A 229 17.03 2.26 -3.72
N HIS A 230 16.61 3.11 -4.65
CA HIS A 230 17.22 4.39 -4.93
C HIS A 230 16.46 5.49 -4.18
N LEU A 231 16.99 5.96 -3.05
CA LEU A 231 16.25 6.78 -2.08
C LEU A 231 16.16 8.26 -2.41
N GLY A 232 16.95 8.74 -3.37
CA GLY A 232 16.99 10.16 -3.74
C GLY A 232 17.74 11.01 -2.71
N ASN A 233 18.88 10.49 -2.25
CA ASN A 233 19.81 11.19 -1.37
C ASN A 233 21.11 11.54 -2.12
N PRO A 234 21.85 12.59 -1.68
CA PRO A 234 23.09 12.99 -2.33
C PRO A 234 24.10 11.85 -2.36
N ASN A 235 24.71 11.59 -3.52
CA ASN A 235 25.69 10.50 -3.73
C ASN A 235 25.18 9.11 -3.33
N ASN A 236 23.87 8.85 -3.46
CA ASN A 236 23.25 7.54 -3.30
C ASN A 236 23.41 7.00 -1.86
N VAL A 237 23.56 7.91 -0.89
CA VAL A 237 23.72 7.54 0.51
C VAL A 237 22.40 6.96 1.01
N GLY A 238 22.42 5.69 1.39
CA GLY A 238 21.19 4.98 1.76
C GLY A 238 20.66 4.03 0.70
N ASP A 239 21.22 4.04 -0.52
CA ASP A 239 20.74 3.17 -1.58
C ASP A 239 21.27 1.74 -1.40
N GLY A 240 20.39 0.76 -1.54
CA GLY A 240 20.77 -0.62 -1.29
C GLY A 240 19.65 -1.64 -1.49
N TRP A 241 20.01 -2.90 -1.26
CA TRP A 241 19.16 -4.06 -1.51
C TRP A 241 18.27 -4.38 -0.32
N SER A 242 16.96 -4.41 -0.53
CA SER A 242 15.99 -4.65 0.54
C SER A 242 14.85 -5.57 0.11
N SER A 243 14.36 -6.40 1.02
CA SER A 243 13.16 -7.20 0.76
C SER A 243 11.92 -6.29 0.74
N LEU A 244 10.91 -6.62 -0.07
CA LEU A 244 9.70 -5.80 -0.16
C LEU A 244 8.95 -5.67 1.17
N GLN A 245 9.01 -6.69 2.03
CA GLN A 245 8.37 -6.65 3.35
C GLN A 245 9.12 -5.78 4.37
N ASN A 246 10.42 -5.56 4.18
CA ASN A 246 11.29 -4.83 5.10
C ASN A 246 12.11 -3.77 4.35
N MET A 247 11.44 -2.85 3.64
CA MET A 247 12.07 -1.80 2.82
C MET A 247 12.81 -0.74 3.68
N THR A 248 13.93 -1.13 4.27
CA THR A 248 14.75 -0.27 5.13
C THR A 248 15.86 0.42 4.32
N PRO A 249 15.93 1.77 4.35
CA PRO A 249 17.04 2.56 3.79
C PRO A 249 18.43 2.12 4.29
N SER A 250 19.45 2.06 3.42
CA SER A 250 20.80 1.57 3.72
C SER A 250 21.81 2.60 4.30
N GLN A 251 21.60 3.17 5.49
CA GLN A 251 22.59 4.04 6.17
C GLN A 251 23.07 3.49 7.51
N GLU A 252 24.34 3.69 7.89
CA GLU A 252 24.91 3.11 9.14
C GLU A 252 24.16 3.49 10.44
N GLU A 253 23.38 4.56 10.45
CA GLU A 253 22.51 4.93 11.58
C GLU A 253 21.07 4.37 11.49
N TRP A 254 20.63 3.85 10.32
CA TRP A 254 19.22 3.54 9.99
C TRP A 254 18.98 2.19 9.28
N TYR A 255 20.01 1.60 8.68
CA TYR A 255 20.03 0.27 8.09
C TYR A 255 20.65 -0.70 9.05
N ASP A 256 19.78 -1.17 9.90
CA ASP A 256 19.94 -2.48 10.45
C ASP A 256 18.88 -3.36 9.79
N ALA A 257 19.29 -4.46 9.18
CA ALA A 257 18.33 -5.50 8.77
C ALA A 257 17.54 -6.00 9.99
N ASP A 258 18.10 -5.81 11.18
CA ASP A 258 17.47 -6.08 12.45
C ASP A 258 16.53 -4.93 12.90
N SER A 259 16.54 -3.72 12.29
CA SER A 259 15.62 -2.58 12.57
C SER A 259 14.52 -2.35 11.51
N PRO A 260 13.63 -3.32 11.22
CA PRO A 260 12.56 -3.18 10.24
C PRO A 260 11.49 -2.13 10.64
N GLU A 261 11.50 -1.64 11.89
CA GLU A 261 10.65 -0.54 12.38
C GLU A 261 10.74 0.75 11.55
N ASN A 262 11.90 1.00 10.94
CA ASN A 262 12.17 2.23 10.21
C ASN A 262 11.87 2.08 8.71
N GLY A 263 11.63 0.85 8.24
CA GLY A 263 11.39 0.56 6.84
C GLY A 263 10.04 1.09 6.34
N MET A 264 9.98 1.44 5.06
CA MET A 264 8.79 1.96 4.38
C MET A 264 7.87 0.80 3.94
N SER A 265 7.51 -0.06 4.90
CA SER A 265 6.88 -1.37 4.65
C SER A 265 5.34 -1.34 4.68
N VAL A 266 4.73 -0.19 4.99
CA VAL A 266 3.27 -0.05 5.16
C VAL A 266 2.69 0.86 4.08
N LEU A 267 1.47 0.57 3.60
CA LEU A 267 0.76 1.40 2.61
C LEU A 267 1.59 1.65 1.35
N GLN A 268 2.22 0.60 0.84
CA GLN A 268 3.06 0.69 -0.34
C GLN A 268 2.22 0.92 -1.60
N ILE A 269 2.63 1.90 -2.40
CA ILE A 269 2.04 2.25 -3.69
C ILE A 269 3.15 2.17 -4.74
N PHE A 270 2.89 1.48 -5.84
CA PHE A 270 3.82 1.34 -6.96
C PHE A 270 3.23 1.99 -8.21
N VAL A 271 4.08 2.64 -9.00
CA VAL A 271 3.77 3.11 -10.35
C VAL A 271 4.65 2.34 -11.33
N MET A 272 4.02 1.50 -12.14
CA MET A 272 4.68 0.61 -13.10
C MET A 272 4.28 0.94 -14.53
N GLY A 273 5.00 0.41 -15.53
CA GLY A 273 4.74 0.66 -16.94
C GLY A 273 5.22 2.03 -17.42
N ILE A 274 6.17 2.64 -16.71
CA ILE A 274 6.68 3.98 -17.04
C ILE A 274 7.67 3.87 -18.21
N VAL A 275 7.20 4.21 -19.41
CA VAL A 275 8.03 4.36 -20.61
C VAL A 275 7.62 5.61 -21.39
N PRO A 276 8.54 6.26 -22.11
CA PRO A 276 8.21 7.30 -23.08
C PRO A 276 7.14 6.82 -24.07
N SER A 277 6.23 7.71 -24.50
CA SER A 277 5.16 7.36 -25.44
C SER A 277 5.67 6.87 -26.81
N ASN A 278 6.92 7.19 -27.16
CA ASN A 278 7.60 6.73 -28.38
C ASN A 278 8.41 5.44 -28.20
N HIS A 279 8.44 4.86 -27.00
CA HIS A 279 9.19 3.64 -26.72
C HIS A 279 8.54 2.44 -27.45
N PRO A 280 9.32 1.47 -27.98
CA PRO A 280 8.75 0.32 -28.70
C PRO A 280 7.77 -0.54 -27.88
N GLU A 281 7.91 -0.54 -26.55
CA GLU A 281 7.04 -1.27 -25.63
C GLU A 281 5.84 -0.45 -25.13
N ALA A 282 5.72 0.82 -25.53
CA ALA A 282 4.57 1.66 -25.20
C ALA A 282 3.29 0.99 -25.73
N LYS A 283 2.32 0.78 -24.83
CA LYS A 283 1.10 0.04 -25.17
C LYS A 283 0.07 0.95 -25.83
N GLY A 284 0.10 2.25 -25.54
CA GLY A 284 -0.87 3.24 -26.02
C GLY A 284 -2.30 2.99 -25.53
N VAL A 285 -2.49 2.06 -24.60
CA VAL A 285 -3.80 1.66 -24.04
C VAL A 285 -3.88 2.15 -22.61
N GLU A 286 -4.89 2.96 -22.32
CA GLU A 286 -5.29 3.28 -20.95
C GLU A 286 -5.81 2.01 -20.27
N ARG A 287 -5.15 1.57 -19.20
CA ARG A 287 -5.61 0.44 -18.39
C ARG A 287 -6.42 0.93 -17.21
N TYR A 288 -7.38 0.15 -16.74
CA TYR A 288 -8.11 0.44 -15.51
C TYR A 288 -7.75 -0.54 -14.40
N ASN A 289 -7.46 -0.01 -13.22
CA ASN A 289 -7.33 -0.81 -12.01
C ASN A 289 -8.57 -0.59 -11.14
N PHE A 290 -9.50 -1.53 -11.19
CA PHE A 290 -10.75 -1.44 -10.42
C PHE A 290 -10.71 -2.40 -9.23
N GLY A 291 -10.99 -1.87 -8.04
CA GLY A 291 -10.87 -2.61 -6.80
C GLY A 291 -12.04 -2.39 -5.87
N PHE A 292 -12.11 -3.25 -4.87
CA PHE A 292 -13.01 -3.08 -3.74
C PHE A 292 -12.46 -3.80 -2.52
N GLN A 293 -12.89 -3.38 -1.33
CA GLN A 293 -12.31 -3.93 -0.13
C GLN A 293 -12.97 -5.24 0.30
N TYR A 294 -14.30 -5.25 0.40
CA TYR A 294 -15.05 -6.47 0.71
C TYR A 294 -16.56 -6.30 0.45
N ILE A 295 -17.28 -7.42 0.53
CA ILE A 295 -18.74 -7.46 0.44
C ILE A 295 -19.31 -8.17 1.67
N SER A 296 -20.41 -7.66 2.22
CA SER A 296 -21.07 -8.25 3.38
C SER A 296 -22.58 -8.30 3.22
N ALA A 297 -23.23 -9.33 3.76
CA ALA A 297 -24.69 -9.37 3.85
C ALA A 297 -25.20 -8.35 4.89
N VAL A 298 -26.32 -7.67 4.60
CA VAL A 298 -26.95 -6.73 5.54
C VAL A 298 -27.68 -7.51 6.63
N ARG A 299 -27.31 -7.30 7.90
CA ARG A 299 -27.93 -7.99 9.03
C ARG A 299 -28.71 -7.03 9.91
N GLU A 300 -29.85 -7.48 10.46
CA GLU A 300 -30.58 -6.72 11.49
C GLU A 300 -29.89 -6.85 12.86
N ARG A 301 -29.27 -8.00 13.13
CA ARG A 301 -28.40 -8.26 14.29
C ARG A 301 -27.17 -9.05 13.89
N GLU A 302 -26.08 -8.82 14.62
CA GLU A 302 -24.76 -9.36 14.29
C GLU A 302 -24.70 -10.91 14.38
N ASP A 303 -25.52 -11.50 15.26
CA ASP A 303 -25.61 -12.94 15.52
C ASP A 303 -26.59 -13.69 14.59
N GLU A 304 -27.37 -12.97 13.78
CA GLU A 304 -28.36 -13.60 12.90
C GLU A 304 -27.75 -14.07 11.57
N CYS A 305 -28.19 -15.24 11.12
CA CYS A 305 -27.88 -15.74 9.78
C CYS A 305 -28.68 -14.93 8.74
N PRO A 306 -28.04 -14.29 7.76
CA PRO A 306 -28.73 -13.42 6.82
C PRO A 306 -29.50 -14.26 5.79
N VAL A 307 -30.82 -14.35 6.01
CA VAL A 307 -31.77 -15.08 5.18
C VAL A 307 -32.74 -14.07 4.54
N TYR A 308 -32.86 -14.11 3.22
CA TYR A 308 -33.70 -13.20 2.44
C TYR A 308 -34.73 -13.98 1.63
N THR A 309 -35.79 -13.29 1.19
CA THR A 309 -36.57 -13.78 0.06
C THR A 309 -35.77 -13.56 -1.23
N ARG A 310 -36.10 -14.30 -2.30
CA ARG A 310 -35.40 -14.14 -3.59
C ARG A 310 -35.57 -12.75 -4.19
N GLU A 311 -36.60 -12.02 -3.82
CA GLU A 311 -36.94 -10.70 -4.37
C GLU A 311 -36.23 -9.54 -3.67
N GLN A 312 -35.69 -9.75 -2.45
CA GLN A 312 -35.12 -8.70 -1.61
C GLN A 312 -33.83 -9.15 -0.91
N VAL A 313 -32.84 -9.57 -1.70
CA VAL A 313 -31.50 -9.85 -1.19
C VAL A 313 -30.78 -8.52 -0.99
N LYS A 314 -30.19 -8.32 0.20
CA LYS A 314 -29.48 -7.09 0.55
C LYS A 314 -28.01 -7.36 0.89
N VAL A 315 -27.13 -6.61 0.25
CA VAL A 315 -25.68 -6.64 0.51
C VAL A 315 -25.15 -5.23 0.67
N THR A 316 -24.05 -5.08 1.39
CA THR A 316 -23.25 -3.87 1.39
C THR A 316 -21.93 -4.18 0.70
N VAL A 317 -21.59 -3.39 -0.32
CA VAL A 317 -20.28 -3.39 -0.95
C VAL A 317 -19.49 -2.25 -0.32
N HIS A 318 -18.29 -2.57 0.17
CA HIS A 318 -17.46 -1.63 0.90
C HIS A 318 -16.25 -1.23 0.06
N ASP A 319 -16.03 0.08 0.00
CA ASP A 319 -14.92 0.75 -0.67
C ASP A 319 -14.72 0.29 -2.12
N LEU A 320 -15.82 0.22 -2.87
CA LEU A 320 -15.76 -0.02 -4.32
C LEU A 320 -15.25 1.23 -5.02
N SER A 321 -14.06 1.18 -5.59
CA SER A 321 -13.42 2.35 -6.17
C SER A 321 -12.59 2.04 -7.41
N ASN A 322 -12.46 3.07 -8.23
CA ASN A 322 -11.43 3.12 -9.26
C ASN A 322 -10.08 3.41 -8.59
N MET A 323 -9.17 2.44 -8.64
CA MET A 323 -7.82 2.52 -8.09
C MET A 323 -6.78 2.99 -9.14
N GLY A 324 -7.23 3.35 -10.34
CA GLY A 324 -6.40 3.90 -11.42
C GLY A 324 -6.38 5.44 -11.43
N TRP A 325 -5.41 6.02 -12.13
CA TRP A 325 -5.27 7.48 -12.25
C TRP A 325 -6.16 8.11 -13.33
N ASN A 326 -6.85 7.28 -14.12
CA ASN A 326 -7.72 7.64 -15.24
C ASN A 326 -9.20 7.48 -14.85
N THR A 327 -10.11 8.20 -15.51
CA THR A 327 -11.55 8.08 -15.22
C THR A 327 -12.12 6.75 -15.72
N PHE A 328 -12.78 5.99 -14.85
CA PHE A 328 -13.44 4.74 -15.22
C PHE A 328 -14.90 4.99 -15.64
N ASN A 329 -15.17 4.88 -16.94
CA ASN A 329 -16.48 5.12 -17.55
C ASN A 329 -17.19 3.84 -18.00
N ASP A 330 -16.66 2.68 -17.63
CA ASP A 330 -17.17 1.39 -18.10
C ASP A 330 -18.14 0.74 -17.08
N SER A 331 -18.48 -0.52 -17.31
CA SER A 331 -19.55 -1.20 -16.58
C SER A 331 -19.03 -1.90 -15.33
N VAL A 332 -19.66 -1.63 -14.19
CA VAL A 332 -19.45 -2.36 -12.93
C VAL A 332 -20.74 -3.04 -12.53
N ALA A 333 -20.67 -4.25 -11.99
CA ALA A 333 -21.84 -5.03 -11.61
C ALA A 333 -21.57 -6.00 -10.45
N LEU A 334 -22.64 -6.36 -9.74
CA LEU A 334 -22.67 -7.58 -8.94
C LEU A 334 -23.15 -8.73 -9.83
N MET A 335 -22.34 -9.78 -9.91
CA MET A 335 -22.61 -10.97 -10.71
C MET A 335 -22.89 -12.18 -9.82
N LEU A 336 -23.87 -12.99 -10.22
CA LEU A 336 -24.06 -14.32 -9.66
C LEU A 336 -23.20 -15.31 -10.46
N LYS A 337 -22.34 -16.05 -9.78
CA LYS A 337 -21.46 -17.05 -10.38
C LYS A 337 -21.71 -18.44 -9.81
N ARG A 338 -21.44 -19.46 -10.64
CA ARG A 338 -21.38 -20.87 -10.24
C ARG A 338 -20.26 -21.54 -11.02
N ASP A 339 -19.38 -22.26 -10.33
CA ASP A 339 -18.24 -22.97 -10.94
C ASP A 339 -17.42 -22.05 -11.88
N ASN A 340 -17.10 -20.84 -11.40
CA ASN A 340 -16.42 -19.75 -12.13
C ASN A 340 -17.13 -19.20 -13.38
N ARG A 341 -18.34 -19.66 -13.70
CA ARG A 341 -19.14 -19.13 -14.81
C ARG A 341 -20.14 -18.09 -14.31
N ILE A 342 -20.29 -17.01 -15.07
CA ILE A 342 -21.33 -16.00 -14.83
C ILE A 342 -22.68 -16.61 -15.18
N VAL A 343 -23.60 -16.57 -14.22
CA VAL A 343 -24.99 -17.03 -14.37
C VAL A 343 -25.86 -15.88 -14.83
N CYS A 344 -25.84 -14.76 -14.10
CA CYS A 344 -26.57 -13.54 -14.45
C CYS A 344 -26.05 -12.32 -13.68
N PRO A 345 -26.25 -11.09 -14.21
CA PRO A 345 -26.10 -9.88 -13.41
C PRO A 345 -27.20 -9.79 -12.36
N LEU A 346 -26.84 -9.36 -11.16
CA LEU A 346 -27.75 -9.09 -10.03
C LEU A 346 -28.02 -7.60 -9.89
N TYR A 347 -26.98 -6.78 -10.10
CA TYR A 347 -27.05 -5.33 -10.04
C TYR A 347 -25.98 -4.74 -10.97
N VAL A 348 -26.29 -3.66 -11.66
CA VAL A 348 -25.35 -2.92 -12.52
C VAL A 348 -25.31 -1.48 -12.02
N TYR A 349 -24.11 -0.98 -11.76
CA TYR A 349 -23.91 0.40 -11.33
C TYR A 349 -24.11 1.33 -12.53
N ASP A 350 -24.98 2.32 -12.37
CA ASP A 350 -25.25 3.36 -13.38
C ASP A 350 -24.55 4.66 -12.99
N ARG A 351 -23.22 4.60 -12.89
CA ARG A 351 -22.37 5.74 -12.54
C ARG A 351 -20.96 5.61 -13.11
N THR A 352 -20.32 6.76 -13.28
CA THR A 352 -18.87 6.89 -13.49
C THR A 352 -18.14 6.83 -12.15
N PHE A 353 -16.96 6.20 -12.15
CA PHE A 353 -16.06 6.18 -11.00
C PHE A 353 -14.87 7.11 -11.29
N LEU A 354 -14.77 8.19 -10.51
CA LEU A 354 -13.79 9.26 -10.70
C LEU A 354 -12.44 8.90 -10.10
N VAL A 355 -11.40 9.63 -10.52
CA VAL A 355 -10.01 9.46 -10.01
C VAL A 355 -9.88 9.93 -8.56
N GLU A 356 -10.65 10.95 -8.18
CA GLU A 356 -10.69 11.52 -6.83
C GLU A 356 -11.22 10.51 -5.79
N GLU A 357 -11.88 9.43 -6.22
CA GLU A 357 -12.34 8.37 -5.30
C GLU A 357 -11.19 7.54 -4.67
N ILE A 358 -9.95 7.73 -5.15
CA ILE A 358 -8.76 7.16 -4.51
C ILE A 358 -8.46 7.83 -3.16
N ASP A 359 -8.78 9.13 -3.03
CA ASP A 359 -8.55 9.91 -1.81
C ASP A 359 -9.77 10.03 -0.89
N ASP A 360 -10.98 9.80 -1.42
CA ASP A 360 -12.23 9.75 -0.66
C ASP A 360 -12.66 8.30 -0.38
N THR A 361 -12.16 7.78 0.75
CA THR A 361 -12.21 6.37 1.16
C THR A 361 -13.53 5.94 1.77
N THR A 362 -14.68 6.40 1.26
CA THR A 362 -15.95 6.26 2.00
C THR A 362 -17.13 5.73 1.19
N TYR A 363 -16.90 5.11 0.02
CA TYR A 363 -18.02 4.58 -0.77
C TYR A 363 -18.47 3.19 -0.30
N ASN A 364 -19.36 3.20 0.69
CA ASN A 364 -20.14 2.04 1.11
C ASN A 364 -21.54 2.11 0.50
N ASP A 365 -21.88 1.16 -0.37
CA ASP A 365 -23.21 1.09 -1.00
C ASP A 365 -24.00 -0.11 -0.52
N THR A 366 -25.25 0.12 -0.10
CA THR A 366 -26.17 -0.93 0.31
C THR A 366 -27.17 -1.21 -0.80
N ILE A 367 -27.00 -2.36 -1.43
CA ILE A 367 -27.69 -2.75 -2.65
C ILE A 367 -28.76 -3.77 -2.32
N CYS A 368 -29.94 -3.58 -2.89
CA CYS A 368 -31.05 -4.52 -2.84
C CYS A 368 -31.35 -5.01 -4.26
N PHE A 369 -31.37 -6.33 -4.45
CA PHE A 369 -31.63 -6.96 -5.76
C PHE A 369 -32.44 -8.26 -5.62
N ALA A 370 -32.92 -8.76 -6.75
CA ALA A 370 -33.62 -10.03 -6.84
C ALA A 370 -32.74 -11.10 -7.51
N ILE A 371 -32.81 -12.34 -7.01
CA ILE A 371 -32.27 -13.51 -7.71
C ILE A 371 -33.35 -14.05 -8.66
N PRO A 372 -33.12 -14.06 -9.99
CA PRO A 372 -34.13 -14.46 -10.97
C PRO A 372 -34.70 -15.85 -10.68
N PRO A 373 -36.01 -16.10 -10.88
CA PRO A 373 -36.63 -17.40 -10.62
C PRO A 373 -36.08 -18.53 -11.51
N THR A 374 -35.40 -18.18 -12.61
CA THR A 374 -34.70 -19.13 -13.49
C THR A 374 -33.42 -19.70 -12.88
N VAL A 375 -32.88 -19.10 -11.82
CA VAL A 375 -31.72 -19.63 -11.11
C VAL A 375 -32.12 -20.84 -10.28
N GLU A 376 -31.56 -22.00 -10.60
CA GLU A 376 -31.84 -23.26 -9.91
C GLU A 376 -31.34 -23.25 -8.46
N ARG A 377 -31.87 -24.16 -7.64
CA ARG A 377 -31.36 -24.37 -6.28
C ARG A 377 -29.89 -24.78 -6.31
N GLY A 378 -29.10 -24.25 -5.38
CA GLY A 378 -27.69 -24.60 -5.30
C GLY A 378 -26.85 -23.55 -4.56
N LEU A 379 -25.54 -23.78 -4.58
CA LEU A 379 -24.54 -22.86 -4.07
C LEU A 379 -24.00 -22.01 -5.21
N TYR A 380 -23.91 -20.71 -4.96
CA TYR A 380 -23.43 -19.70 -5.88
C TYR A 380 -22.51 -18.73 -5.13
N THR A 381 -21.80 -17.89 -5.88
CA THR A 381 -21.10 -16.74 -5.32
C THR A 381 -21.65 -15.43 -5.91
N ILE A 382 -21.72 -14.39 -5.08
CA ILE A 382 -22.04 -13.02 -5.49
C ILE A 382 -20.71 -12.27 -5.52
N VAL A 383 -20.31 -11.80 -6.69
CA VAL A 383 -18.97 -11.25 -6.94
C VAL A 383 -19.09 -9.87 -7.60
N PRO A 384 -18.42 -8.83 -7.08
CA PRO A 384 -18.23 -7.58 -7.80
C PRO A 384 -17.31 -7.78 -9.00
N MET A 385 -17.77 -7.35 -10.17
CA MET A 385 -17.06 -7.48 -11.43
C MET A 385 -17.12 -6.16 -12.19
N TYR A 386 -16.10 -5.90 -12.99
CA TYR A 386 -16.02 -4.78 -13.90
C TYR A 386 -15.72 -5.27 -15.31
N ARG A 387 -15.92 -4.39 -16.28
CA ARG A 387 -15.60 -4.63 -17.68
C ARG A 387 -14.77 -3.46 -18.17
N ASP A 388 -13.66 -3.76 -18.82
CA ASP A 388 -12.70 -2.76 -19.32
C ASP A 388 -12.82 -2.68 -20.85
N ASN A 389 -13.37 -1.58 -21.35
CA ASN A 389 -13.50 -1.37 -22.79
C ASN A 389 -12.16 -1.01 -23.45
N ALA A 390 -11.21 -0.45 -22.71
CA ALA A 390 -9.94 -0.01 -23.23
C ALA A 390 -8.98 -1.18 -23.51
N GLU A 391 -9.02 -2.24 -22.69
CA GLU A 391 -8.13 -3.39 -22.86
C GLU A 391 -8.63 -4.44 -23.88
N ASP A 392 -9.91 -4.84 -23.83
CA ASP A 392 -10.43 -5.92 -24.67
C ASP A 392 -11.61 -5.53 -25.60
N GLY A 393 -12.03 -4.26 -25.54
CA GLY A 393 -13.21 -3.75 -26.24
C GLY A 393 -14.54 -4.06 -25.56
N GLY A 394 -14.53 -4.38 -24.25
CA GLY A 394 -15.72 -4.67 -23.47
C GLY A 394 -16.26 -6.07 -23.68
N LYS A 395 -15.37 -7.01 -23.97
CA LYS A 395 -15.73 -8.39 -24.29
C LYS A 395 -15.87 -9.24 -23.05
N GLU A 396 -15.04 -9.04 -22.04
CA GLU A 396 -15.01 -9.89 -20.86
C GLU A 396 -15.30 -9.14 -19.55
N TRP A 397 -15.93 -9.86 -18.62
CA TRP A 397 -16.11 -9.41 -17.25
C TRP A 397 -14.96 -9.93 -16.40
N ARG A 398 -14.36 -9.02 -15.64
CA ARG A 398 -13.22 -9.27 -14.77
C ARG A 398 -13.64 -9.08 -13.32
N GLU A 399 -13.16 -9.93 -12.43
CA GLU A 399 -13.41 -9.73 -10.99
C GLU A 399 -12.69 -8.47 -10.52
N ALA A 400 -13.37 -7.66 -9.71
CA ALA A 400 -12.73 -6.51 -9.10
C ALA A 400 -11.66 -6.99 -8.10
N LEU A 401 -10.55 -6.25 -8.03
CA LEU A 401 -9.41 -6.58 -7.17
C LEU A 401 -9.82 -6.47 -5.69
N THR A 402 -9.26 -7.35 -4.85
CA THR A 402 -9.44 -7.34 -3.38
C THR A 402 -8.12 -7.66 -2.70
N SER A 403 -8.03 -7.41 -1.39
CA SER A 403 -6.93 -7.94 -0.57
C SER A 403 -6.90 -9.47 -0.61
N PRO A 404 -5.72 -10.11 -0.72
CA PRO A 404 -5.58 -11.57 -0.57
C PRO A 404 -6.16 -12.10 0.75
N SER A 405 -6.18 -11.26 1.79
CA SER A 405 -6.66 -11.62 3.12
C SER A 405 -8.17 -11.74 3.22
N ILE A 406 -8.93 -11.12 2.30
CA ILE A 406 -10.39 -11.04 2.36
C ILE A 406 -11.01 -11.50 1.03
N PRO A 407 -11.89 -12.52 1.05
CA PRO A 407 -12.61 -12.95 -0.14
C PRO A 407 -13.40 -11.83 -0.82
N ASN A 408 -13.30 -11.75 -2.15
CA ASN A 408 -14.05 -10.84 -3.01
C ASN A 408 -15.49 -11.31 -3.29
N TYR A 409 -16.13 -12.06 -2.40
CA TYR A 409 -17.46 -12.60 -2.67
C TYR A 409 -18.26 -12.99 -1.43
N LEU A 410 -19.57 -13.13 -1.62
CA LEU A 410 -20.47 -13.82 -0.70
C LEU A 410 -20.89 -15.16 -1.26
N ILE A 411 -20.99 -16.17 -0.40
CA ILE A 411 -21.62 -17.45 -0.73
C ILE A 411 -23.14 -17.25 -0.63
N ALA A 412 -23.86 -17.61 -1.68
CA ALA A 412 -25.31 -17.58 -1.75
C ALA A 412 -25.86 -19.00 -1.90
N GLU A 413 -26.54 -19.49 -0.86
CA GLU A 413 -27.31 -20.73 -0.92
C GLU A 413 -28.73 -20.40 -1.40
N VAL A 414 -29.03 -20.71 -2.66
CA VAL A 414 -30.30 -20.42 -3.30
C VAL A 414 -31.26 -21.60 -3.12
N GLN A 415 -32.43 -21.33 -2.56
CA GLN A 415 -33.54 -22.27 -2.41
C GLN A 415 -34.77 -21.78 -3.18
N ASP A 416 -35.90 -22.49 -3.08
CA ASP A 416 -37.11 -22.19 -3.89
C ASP A 416 -37.66 -20.77 -3.65
N GLN A 417 -37.68 -20.34 -2.38
CA GLN A 417 -38.24 -19.04 -1.97
C GLN A 417 -37.25 -18.15 -1.21
N GLN A 418 -36.12 -18.71 -0.80
CA GLN A 418 -35.18 -18.06 0.10
C GLN A 418 -33.75 -18.13 -0.42
N VAL A 419 -32.95 -17.19 0.04
CA VAL A 419 -31.51 -17.13 -0.21
C VAL A 419 -30.84 -16.90 1.14
N THR A 420 -29.91 -17.78 1.49
CA THR A 420 -29.05 -17.59 2.66
C THR A 420 -27.70 -17.09 2.19
N LEU A 421 -27.24 -15.97 2.76
CA LEU A 421 -25.89 -15.45 2.48
C LEU A 421 -24.91 -15.85 3.59
N SER A 422 -23.66 -16.08 3.22
CA SER A 422 -22.58 -16.27 4.18
C SER A 422 -21.25 -15.78 3.62
N SER A 423 -20.34 -15.40 4.51
CA SER A 423 -18.97 -15.06 4.17
C SER A 423 -18.10 -16.31 4.15
N ASP A 424 -17.12 -16.39 3.24
CA ASP A 424 -16.13 -17.46 3.29
C ASP A 424 -15.06 -17.19 4.36
N THR A 425 -15.38 -17.57 5.59
CA THR A 425 -14.46 -17.41 6.71
C THR A 425 -13.21 -18.29 6.60
N LEU A 426 -13.25 -19.40 5.85
CA LEU A 426 -12.11 -20.32 5.74
C LEU A 426 -11.04 -19.80 4.79
N SER A 427 -11.46 -19.08 3.76
CA SER A 427 -10.57 -18.38 2.82
C SER A 427 -10.17 -16.99 3.30
N THR A 428 -10.56 -16.59 4.52
CA THR A 428 -10.10 -15.36 5.16
C THR A 428 -8.85 -15.68 6.00
N GLY A 429 -7.81 -14.84 5.90
CA GLY A 429 -6.62 -14.96 6.75
C GLY A 429 -6.99 -14.92 8.24
N TYR A 430 -6.33 -15.74 9.07
CA TYR A 430 -6.54 -15.74 10.53
C TYR A 430 -5.21 -15.75 11.25
N LEU A 431 -4.93 -14.63 11.91
CA LEU A 431 -3.67 -14.34 12.58
C LEU A 431 -3.84 -14.42 14.10
N THR A 432 -2.92 -15.11 14.78
CA THR A 432 -2.81 -15.11 16.25
C THR A 432 -1.42 -14.63 16.68
N ILE A 433 -1.32 -14.19 17.93
CA ILE A 433 -0.05 -13.90 18.60
C ILE A 433 0.29 -15.13 19.44
N GLU A 434 1.32 -15.87 19.06
CA GLU A 434 1.75 -17.08 19.76
C GLU A 434 2.67 -16.74 20.94
N ASP A 435 3.48 -15.69 20.80
CA ASP A 435 4.40 -15.23 21.84
C ASP A 435 4.65 -13.73 21.74
N ILE A 436 4.95 -13.10 22.88
CA ILE A 436 5.31 -11.69 22.95
C ILE A 436 6.30 -11.44 24.09
N ASP A 437 7.50 -11.03 23.71
CA ASP A 437 8.52 -10.52 24.62
C ASP A 437 8.47 -8.99 24.58
N PHE A 438 7.92 -8.38 25.62
CA PHE A 438 7.67 -6.94 25.67
C PHE A 438 8.05 -6.38 27.04
N PRO A 439 8.74 -5.23 27.11
CA PRO A 439 9.23 -4.66 28.36
C PRO A 439 8.13 -4.14 29.28
N ASP A 440 8.35 -4.22 30.59
CA ASP A 440 7.43 -3.72 31.61
C ASP A 440 7.48 -2.19 31.79
N PHE A 441 8.50 -1.52 31.22
CA PHE A 441 8.71 -0.08 31.37
C PHE A 441 9.31 0.56 30.11
N MET A 442 9.03 1.86 29.94
CA MET A 442 9.68 2.75 28.98
C MET A 442 10.59 3.72 29.71
N ILE A 443 11.71 4.11 29.11
CA ILE A 443 12.67 5.04 29.72
C ILE A 443 12.71 6.30 28.88
N HIS A 444 12.37 7.44 29.48
CA HIS A 444 12.47 8.76 28.86
C HIS A 444 12.10 8.70 27.37
N ASP A 445 10.84 8.35 27.11
CA ASP A 445 10.32 8.36 25.73
C ASP A 445 10.98 7.33 24.81
N THR A 446 11.45 6.22 25.37
CA THR A 446 12.04 5.13 24.60
C THR A 446 11.54 3.76 25.09
N CYS A 447 11.08 2.94 24.14
CA CYS A 447 10.77 1.54 24.37
C CYS A 447 12.05 0.69 24.15
N PRO A 448 12.44 -0.16 25.11
CA PRO A 448 13.47 -1.18 24.91
C PRO A 448 13.15 -2.13 23.74
N GLU A 449 14.09 -3.00 23.38
CA GLU A 449 13.84 -4.04 22.38
C GLU A 449 12.66 -4.93 22.79
N TYR A 450 11.85 -5.33 21.81
CA TYR A 450 10.74 -6.25 22.00
C TYR A 450 10.55 -7.13 20.76
N SER A 451 9.85 -8.25 20.93
CA SER A 451 9.50 -9.12 19.82
C SER A 451 8.10 -9.70 19.95
N ILE A 452 7.50 -10.00 18.81
CA ILE A 452 6.17 -10.57 18.70
C ILE A 452 6.20 -11.70 17.67
N THR A 453 5.64 -12.84 18.04
CA THR A 453 5.55 -14.01 17.16
C THR A 453 4.12 -14.17 16.70
N PHE A 454 3.94 -14.09 15.39
CA PHE A 454 2.66 -14.24 14.71
C PHE A 454 2.55 -15.60 14.06
N LYS A 455 1.33 -16.15 14.02
CA LYS A 455 1.00 -17.34 13.25
C LYS A 455 -0.23 -17.13 12.39
N ASN A 456 -0.13 -17.46 11.10
CA ASN A 456 -1.28 -17.64 10.24
C ASN A 456 -1.82 -19.06 10.36
N HIS A 457 -3.13 -19.25 10.38
CA HIS A 457 -3.75 -20.59 10.39
C HIS A 457 -4.58 -20.91 9.14
N ARG A 458 -4.82 -19.94 8.26
CA ARG A 458 -5.77 -20.07 7.15
C ARG A 458 -5.13 -19.66 5.83
N ALA A 459 -5.88 -19.04 4.92
CA ALA A 459 -5.36 -18.61 3.61
C ALA A 459 -4.19 -17.63 3.75
N GLU A 460 -3.45 -17.44 2.66
CA GLU A 460 -2.44 -16.38 2.57
C GLU A 460 -3.04 -15.04 3.05
N MET A 461 -2.27 -14.30 3.83
CA MET A 461 -2.63 -12.95 4.22
C MET A 461 -1.59 -11.96 3.72
N ALA A 462 -2.09 -10.79 3.35
CA ALA A 462 -1.31 -9.56 3.20
C ALA A 462 -2.06 -8.44 3.93
N GLY A 463 -1.34 -7.66 4.72
CA GLY A 463 -1.90 -6.52 5.43
C GLY A 463 -0.85 -5.86 6.31
N ARG A 464 -1.30 -5.24 7.39
CA ARG A 464 -0.44 -4.49 8.32
C ARG A 464 -0.93 -4.64 9.74
N PHE A 465 -0.02 -4.53 10.69
CA PHE A 465 -0.38 -4.48 12.10
C PHE A 465 0.16 -3.22 12.76
N TYR A 466 -0.51 -2.82 13.84
CA TYR A 466 -0.17 -1.69 14.67
C TYR A 466 0.00 -2.16 16.10
N LEU A 467 1.08 -1.71 16.72
CA LEU A 467 1.21 -1.74 18.17
C LEU A 467 0.73 -0.39 18.70
N VAL A 468 -0.23 -0.42 19.61
CA VAL A 468 -0.91 0.77 20.12
C VAL A 468 -0.82 0.80 21.63
N LEU A 469 -0.41 1.94 22.18
CA LEU A 469 -0.38 2.22 23.61
C LEU A 469 -1.64 3.00 24.00
N GLU A 470 -2.48 2.41 24.83
CA GLU A 470 -3.73 3.00 25.34
C GLU A 470 -3.50 3.59 26.74
N CYS A 471 -3.82 4.87 26.95
CA CYS A 471 -3.72 5.52 28.27
C CYS A 471 -4.64 4.87 29.29
N MET A 472 -4.10 4.57 30.48
CA MET A 472 -4.85 4.00 31.61
C MET A 472 -5.54 5.05 32.49
N ASP A 473 -5.53 6.33 32.11
CA ASP A 473 -6.15 7.44 32.84
C ASP A 473 -7.68 7.57 32.61
N GLY A 474 -8.25 6.67 31.79
CA GLY A 474 -9.66 6.69 31.40
C GLY A 474 -9.99 7.71 30.30
N SER A 475 -9.00 8.39 29.72
CA SER A 475 -9.22 9.35 28.62
C SER A 475 -9.52 8.68 27.27
N GLY A 476 -9.20 7.39 27.12
CA GLY A 476 -9.29 6.67 25.84
C GLY A 476 -8.24 7.11 24.82
N LYS A 477 -7.27 7.93 25.20
CA LYS A 477 -6.17 8.35 24.31
C LYS A 477 -5.30 7.15 23.94
N THR A 478 -4.90 7.10 22.68
CA THR A 478 -4.03 6.05 22.14
C THR A 478 -2.84 6.66 21.39
N PHE A 479 -1.73 5.94 21.37
CA PHE A 479 -0.51 6.31 20.65
C PHE A 479 -0.03 5.11 19.83
N ILE A 480 0.33 5.33 18.57
CA ILE A 480 0.92 4.27 17.74
C ILE A 480 2.38 4.13 18.18
N LEU A 481 2.71 2.96 18.71
CA LEU A 481 4.09 2.56 19.00
C LEU A 481 4.80 2.13 17.72
N GLN A 482 4.09 1.37 16.88
CA GLN A 482 4.66 0.80 15.68
C GLN A 482 3.59 0.48 14.64
N ALA A 483 3.98 0.52 13.37
CA ALA A 483 3.23 0.00 12.24
C ALA A 483 4.15 -0.80 11.31
N GLN A 484 3.76 -2.02 10.92
CA GLN A 484 4.52 -2.83 9.96
C GLN A 484 3.61 -3.60 9.01
N GLY A 485 4.11 -3.79 7.78
CA GLY A 485 3.54 -4.71 6.82
C GLY A 485 3.75 -6.16 7.25
N LEU A 486 2.79 -7.02 6.95
CA LEU A 486 2.85 -8.44 7.23
C LEU A 486 2.24 -9.22 6.07
N SER A 487 3.00 -10.17 5.52
CA SER A 487 2.45 -11.16 4.61
C SER A 487 2.92 -12.54 5.03
N LEU A 488 1.98 -13.46 5.18
CA LEU A 488 2.21 -14.81 5.68
C LEU A 488 1.40 -15.80 4.86
N GLN A 489 2.08 -16.86 4.44
CA GLN A 489 1.45 -18.03 3.86
C GLN A 489 0.65 -18.81 4.91
N LYS A 490 -0.16 -19.75 4.44
CA LYS A 490 -0.91 -20.64 5.33
C LYS A 490 0.04 -21.38 6.27
N ASP A 491 -0.33 -21.45 7.55
CA ASP A 491 0.40 -22.14 8.62
C ASP A 491 1.81 -21.56 8.90
N GLU A 492 2.17 -20.42 8.27
CA GLU A 492 3.45 -19.76 8.49
C GLU A 492 3.51 -19.09 9.87
N VAL A 493 4.68 -19.19 10.50
CA VAL A 493 5.01 -18.53 11.77
C VAL A 493 6.16 -17.58 11.52
N THR A 494 6.05 -16.36 12.03
CA THR A 494 7.10 -15.36 11.91
C THR A 494 7.28 -14.59 13.21
N THR A 495 8.52 -14.23 13.54
CA THR A 495 8.82 -13.34 14.66
C THR A 495 9.28 -12.00 14.11
N ARG A 496 8.67 -10.91 14.59
CA ARG A 496 9.14 -9.55 14.35
C ARG A 496 9.89 -9.08 15.57
N ARG A 497 11.14 -8.65 15.38
CA ARG A 497 11.98 -8.02 16.40
C ARG A 497 12.03 -6.53 16.10
N PHE A 498 12.01 -5.74 17.15
CA PHE A 498 11.98 -4.29 17.09
C PHE A 498 13.03 -3.76 18.03
N HIS A 499 13.91 -2.90 17.51
CA HIS A 499 14.93 -2.30 18.36
C HIS A 499 14.34 -1.13 19.15
N LYS A 500 15.24 -0.48 19.88
CA LYS A 500 14.98 0.67 20.74
C LYS A 500 14.14 1.73 20.01
N THR A 501 12.84 1.78 20.29
CA THR A 501 11.87 2.65 19.59
C THR A 501 11.71 3.97 20.35
N LYS A 502 11.99 5.11 19.71
CA LYS A 502 11.74 6.43 20.31
C LYS A 502 10.27 6.81 20.17
N LEU A 503 9.71 7.34 21.25
CA LEU A 503 8.30 7.69 21.40
C LEU A 503 8.21 9.09 22.00
N PHE A 504 7.76 10.09 21.26
CA PHE A 504 7.64 11.46 21.77
C PHE A 504 6.42 11.66 22.68
N LEU A 505 6.34 10.91 23.78
CA LEU A 505 5.20 10.91 24.71
C LEU A 505 5.30 12.03 25.75
N ASN A 506 6.49 12.36 26.26
CA ASN A 506 6.77 13.32 27.34
C ASN A 506 5.87 13.10 28.59
N ARG A 507 5.69 11.84 29.02
CA ARG A 507 4.65 11.42 29.98
C ARG A 507 5.16 10.56 31.13
N ILE A 508 6.19 11.03 31.84
CA ILE A 508 6.78 10.32 32.98
C ILE A 508 5.72 10.04 34.06
N GLY A 509 5.68 8.80 34.55
CA GLY A 509 4.75 8.30 35.57
C GLY A 509 3.41 7.80 35.03
N GLU A 510 3.09 8.02 33.76
CA GLU A 510 1.86 7.51 33.16
C GLU A 510 1.96 6.01 32.83
N GLN A 511 0.82 5.33 32.85
CA GLN A 511 0.68 3.91 32.52
C GLN A 511 -0.10 3.72 31.22
N PHE A 512 0.37 2.78 30.42
CA PHE A 512 -0.20 2.44 29.11
C PHE A 512 -0.48 0.95 29.02
N ARG A 513 -1.61 0.58 28.41
CA ARG A 513 -1.90 -0.79 28.03
C ARG A 513 -1.49 -1.02 26.57
N LEU A 514 -0.77 -2.11 26.30
CA LEU A 514 -0.44 -2.51 24.94
C LEU A 514 -1.64 -3.16 24.25
N ARG A 515 -1.91 -2.75 23.01
CA ARG A 515 -2.88 -3.35 22.09
C ARG A 515 -2.18 -3.68 20.78
N VAL A 516 -2.58 -4.78 20.16
CA VAL A 516 -2.13 -5.14 18.80
C VAL A 516 -3.36 -5.17 17.90
N ARG A 517 -3.30 -4.40 16.81
CA ARG A 517 -4.39 -4.31 15.84
C ARG A 517 -3.90 -4.76 14.49
N TYR A 518 -4.62 -5.67 13.85
CA TYR A 518 -4.34 -6.11 12.49
C TYR A 518 -5.36 -5.55 11.52
N LEU A 519 -4.88 -4.97 10.42
CA LEU A 519 -5.68 -4.43 9.33
C LEU A 519 -5.38 -5.24 8.06
N PRO A 520 -6.34 -6.05 7.58
CA PRO A 520 -6.16 -6.91 6.40
C PRO A 520 -6.21 -6.15 5.06
N CYS A 521 -6.51 -4.85 5.06
CA CYS A 521 -6.72 -4.07 3.84
C CYS A 521 -6.51 -2.54 4.04
N LEU A 522 -6.57 -1.80 2.93
CA LEU A 522 -6.12 -0.42 2.79
C LEU A 522 -6.97 0.62 3.57
N TYR A 523 -8.29 0.44 3.69
CA TYR A 523 -9.22 1.47 4.20
C TYR A 523 -9.93 1.09 5.52
N SER A 524 -9.41 0.13 6.29
CA SER A 524 -10.11 -0.37 7.49
C SER A 524 -10.01 0.51 8.76
N ASP A 525 -9.94 1.84 8.63
CA ASP A 525 -10.11 2.76 9.78
C ASP A 525 -11.58 2.82 10.25
N ASP A 526 -12.52 2.28 9.47
CA ASP A 526 -13.95 2.16 9.75
C ASP A 526 -14.32 1.06 10.77
N GLY A 527 -13.47 0.83 11.78
CA GLY A 527 -13.81 -0.03 12.92
C GLY A 527 -13.69 -1.54 12.69
N ARG A 528 -12.96 -1.97 11.66
CA ARG A 528 -12.65 -3.40 11.41
C ARG A 528 -11.20 -3.80 11.62
N ALA A 529 -10.39 -2.92 12.20
CA ALA A 529 -9.13 -3.31 12.81
C ALA A 529 -9.40 -4.48 13.77
N ILE A 530 -8.79 -5.63 13.49
CA ILE A 530 -8.94 -6.81 14.32
C ILE A 530 -8.04 -6.60 15.53
N GLU A 531 -8.64 -6.33 16.69
CA GLU A 531 -7.90 -6.35 17.95
C GLU A 531 -7.49 -7.79 18.26
N MET A 532 -6.19 -8.01 18.29
CA MET A 532 -5.61 -9.33 18.51
C MET A 532 -5.54 -9.61 20.00
N GLU A 533 -5.93 -10.83 20.38
CA GLU A 533 -5.78 -11.30 21.74
C GLU A 533 -4.30 -11.51 22.07
N LEU A 534 -3.84 -10.89 23.17
CA LEU A 534 -2.48 -11.06 23.68
C LEU A 534 -2.41 -12.25 24.63
N PRO A 535 -1.30 -13.02 24.64
CA PRO A 535 -1.10 -14.13 25.57
C PRO A 535 -1.16 -13.72 27.07
N ARG A 536 -0.92 -12.43 27.36
CA ARG A 536 -1.01 -11.83 28.69
C ARG A 536 -1.37 -10.34 28.60
N GLU A 537 -1.90 -9.77 29.67
CA GLU A 537 -2.04 -8.31 29.78
C GLU A 537 -0.66 -7.67 29.95
N ILE A 538 -0.37 -6.63 29.16
CA ILE A 538 0.89 -5.89 29.19
C ILE A 538 0.56 -4.43 29.54
N ILE A 539 1.02 -4.01 30.72
CA ILE A 539 0.90 -2.63 31.22
C ILE A 539 2.32 -2.08 31.39
N ILE A 540 2.55 -0.90 30.82
CA ILE A 540 3.85 -0.29 30.71
C ILE A 540 3.84 1.03 31.47
N THR A 541 4.86 1.28 32.29
CA THR A 541 5.03 2.57 32.98
C THR A 541 6.15 3.36 32.33
N VAL A 542 5.95 4.66 32.11
CA VAL A 542 7.02 5.56 31.63
C VAL A 542 7.84 6.04 32.83
N LEU A 543 9.13 5.73 32.84
CA LEU A 543 10.07 6.10 33.89
C LEU A 543 11.02 7.20 33.41
N SER A 544 11.44 8.07 34.33
CA SER A 544 12.61 8.92 34.14
C SER A 544 13.90 8.09 34.19
N GLU A 545 15.00 8.64 33.65
CA GLU A 545 16.32 7.98 33.70
C GLU A 545 16.75 7.66 35.15
N ASN A 546 16.46 8.56 36.10
CA ASN A 546 16.77 8.38 37.51
C ASN A 546 15.95 7.26 38.18
N GLU A 547 14.67 7.14 37.84
CA GLU A 547 13.80 6.07 38.36
C GLU A 547 14.22 4.69 37.85
N MET A 548 14.73 4.62 36.62
CA MET A 548 15.28 3.38 36.05
C MET A 548 16.53 2.90 36.81
N GLU A 549 17.46 3.80 37.18
CA GLU A 549 18.64 3.41 37.97
C GLU A 549 18.26 2.81 39.33
N ILE A 550 17.15 3.26 39.92
CA ILE A 550 16.64 2.73 41.19
C ILE A 550 15.98 1.36 40.94
N ALA A 551 15.10 1.26 39.94
CA ALA A 551 14.39 0.02 39.61
C ALA A 551 15.35 -1.12 39.19
N SER A 552 16.41 -0.80 38.44
CA SER A 552 17.43 -1.79 38.04
C SER A 552 18.25 -2.30 39.22
N LYS A 553 18.58 -1.44 40.19
CA LYS A 553 19.25 -1.82 41.45
C LYS A 553 18.34 -2.73 42.30
N GLU A 554 17.05 -2.45 42.37
CA GLU A 554 16.08 -3.28 43.10
C GLU A 554 15.85 -4.65 42.42
N LYS A 555 15.75 -4.70 41.08
CA LYS A 555 15.60 -5.96 40.32
C LYS A 555 16.81 -6.87 40.52
N THR A 556 18.02 -6.31 40.48
CA THR A 556 19.29 -7.03 40.72
C THR A 556 19.36 -7.57 42.15
N PHE A 557 18.89 -6.79 43.14
CA PHE A 557 18.84 -7.18 44.55
C PHE A 557 17.84 -8.33 44.79
N ASN A 558 16.72 -8.35 44.07
CA ASN A 558 15.71 -9.41 44.17
C ASN A 558 16.13 -10.71 43.48
N THR A 559 16.79 -10.65 42.31
CA THR A 559 17.36 -11.85 41.67
C THR A 559 18.49 -12.48 42.47
N GLN A 560 19.31 -11.67 43.15
CA GLN A 560 20.32 -12.20 44.07
C GLN A 560 19.68 -12.88 45.29
N ASN A 561 18.59 -12.35 45.84
CA ASN A 561 17.91 -12.98 46.97
C ASN A 561 17.14 -14.27 46.61
N SER A 562 16.68 -14.42 45.36
CA SER A 562 16.01 -15.66 44.91
C SER A 562 16.96 -16.82 44.62
N GLU A 563 18.27 -16.57 44.42
CA GLU A 563 19.29 -17.64 44.32
C GLU A 563 19.79 -18.12 45.70
N PHE A 564 19.41 -17.43 46.77
CA PHE A 564 19.76 -17.78 48.16
C PHE A 564 18.58 -18.32 48.99
N SER A 565 17.42 -18.55 48.38
CA SER A 565 16.24 -19.21 48.98
C SER A 565 15.93 -20.50 48.24
#